data_AF-A0A0G1MCF9-F1
#
_entry.id   AF-A0A0G1MCF9-F1
#
_cell.length_a   1.000
_cell.length_b   1.000
_cell.length_c   1.000
_cell.angle_alpha   90.00
_cell.angle_beta   90.00
_cell.angle_gamma   90.00
#
_symmetry.space_group_name_H-M   'P 1'
#
loop_
_entity.id
_entity.type
_entity.pdbx_description
1 polymer ?
#
loop_
_entity_poly.entity_id
_entity_poly.type
_entity_poly.pdbx_seq_one_letter_code
_entity_poly.pdbx_strand_id
1 'polypeptide(L)'
;MMNKEKLMEHAESLEEKELEWERQGQLLARFYEAGQDVTPPTNFADAFRPTDRILRCIDERTKGGLPLAGSGILLGRKEAFRIAREMQVGAVTSHEGCGAAKMAVERFNGVTPDSVVERHAKEWSIMLAKELGVHYAGHLDVAPHFHNARVAYYDASGSFDWSRVKDLPAGFRISRKYLPPDYAKTEIGLAVSIARGIHGYGSIIPLRDERNSKFILAAIGGKEELPRMVEELKSVAAKYYGSVIIKTLQIPH
;
A
#
# COMPACT_ATOMS: atom_id res chain seq x y z
N MET A 1 18.64 2.44 -24.28
CA MET A 1 18.07 3.79 -24.06
C MET A 1 16.58 3.69 -24.37
N MET A 2 15.70 3.83 -23.38
CA MET A 2 14.27 3.95 -23.66
C MET A 2 14.01 5.29 -24.35
N ASN A 3 13.17 5.26 -25.38
CA ASN A 3 12.80 6.44 -26.15
C ASN A 3 12.05 7.43 -25.23
N LYS A 4 12.46 8.70 -25.24
CA LYS A 4 11.83 9.78 -24.44
C LYS A 4 10.32 9.87 -24.66
N GLU A 5 9.86 9.45 -25.83
CA GLU A 5 8.45 9.38 -26.20
C GLU A 5 7.64 8.43 -25.30
N LYS A 6 8.17 7.25 -24.93
CA LYS A 6 7.49 6.33 -24.00
C LYS A 6 7.43 6.82 -22.56
N LEU A 7 8.40 7.63 -22.14
CA LEU A 7 8.37 8.29 -20.82
C LEU A 7 7.32 9.41 -20.79
N MET A 8 6.96 9.98 -21.93
CA MET A 8 5.90 10.99 -22.05
C MET A 8 4.52 10.39 -22.27
N GLU A 9 4.40 9.22 -22.91
CA GLU A 9 3.11 8.53 -23.12
C GLU A 9 2.41 8.08 -21.83
N HIS A 10 3.17 7.86 -20.74
CA HIS A 10 2.61 7.47 -19.43
C HIS A 10 2.81 8.52 -18.34
N ALA A 11 3.35 9.70 -18.69
CA ALA A 11 3.41 10.81 -17.75
C ALA A 11 2.01 11.40 -17.65
N GLU A 12 1.22 10.90 -16.69
CA GLU A 12 -0.04 11.52 -16.34
C GLU A 12 0.16 13.02 -16.12
N SER A 13 -0.73 13.79 -16.73
CA SER A 13 -0.61 15.24 -16.71
C SER A 13 -0.70 15.74 -15.28
N LEU A 14 -0.07 16.88 -15.00
CA LEU A 14 -0.19 17.53 -13.69
C LEU A 14 -1.68 17.74 -13.32
N GLU A 15 -2.49 18.06 -14.33
CA GLU A 15 -3.94 18.24 -14.20
C GLU A 15 -4.66 16.98 -13.71
N GLU A 16 -4.34 15.79 -14.23
CA GLU A 16 -4.92 14.52 -13.77
C GLU A 16 -4.58 14.24 -12.30
N LYS A 17 -3.32 14.48 -11.92
CA LYS A 17 -2.89 14.32 -10.52
C LYS A 17 -3.59 15.31 -9.60
N GLU A 18 -3.81 16.55 -10.04
CA GLU A 18 -4.56 17.55 -9.27
C GLU A 18 -6.03 17.20 -9.12
N LEU A 19 -6.68 16.71 -10.19
CA LEU A 19 -8.07 16.26 -10.13
C LEU A 19 -8.23 15.10 -9.14
N GLU A 20 -7.35 14.11 -9.19
CA GLU A 20 -7.37 12.99 -8.27
C GLU A 20 -7.05 13.40 -6.83
N TRP A 21 -6.14 14.37 -6.65
CA TRP A 21 -5.86 14.96 -5.35
C TRP A 21 -7.11 15.54 -4.70
N GLU A 22 -7.89 16.34 -5.45
CA GLU A 22 -9.15 16.92 -4.98
C GLU A 22 -10.19 15.84 -4.67
N ARG A 23 -10.33 14.84 -5.55
CA ARG A 23 -11.25 13.72 -5.36
C ARG A 23 -10.96 12.94 -4.07
N GLN A 24 -9.68 12.61 -3.83
CA GLN A 24 -9.26 11.96 -2.59
C GLN A 24 -9.43 12.90 -1.38
N GLY A 25 -9.20 14.21 -1.56
CA GLY A 25 -9.36 15.23 -0.52
C GLY A 25 -10.75 15.21 0.12
N GLN A 26 -11.80 15.06 -0.70
CA GLN A 26 -13.19 14.95 -0.21
C GLN A 26 -13.40 13.71 0.68
N LEU A 27 -12.82 12.58 0.31
CA LEU A 27 -12.89 11.35 1.12
C LEU A 27 -12.07 11.47 2.42
N LEU A 28 -10.96 12.21 2.36
CA LEU A 28 -10.03 12.41 3.47
C LEU A 28 -10.47 13.48 4.47
N ALA A 29 -11.40 14.36 4.11
CA ALA A 29 -11.92 15.42 5.00
C ALA A 29 -12.32 14.84 6.37
N ARG A 30 -13.01 13.69 6.38
CA ARG A 30 -13.38 12.99 7.63
C ARG A 30 -12.18 12.62 8.51
N PHE A 31 -11.04 12.28 7.91
CA PHE A 31 -9.84 11.94 8.65
C PHE A 31 -9.16 13.20 9.19
N TYR A 32 -9.13 14.29 8.41
CA TYR A 32 -8.49 15.54 8.82
C TYR A 32 -9.29 16.28 9.88
N GLU A 33 -10.63 16.28 9.79
CA GLU A 33 -11.55 16.95 10.73
C GLU A 33 -11.72 16.17 12.03
N ALA A 34 -11.58 14.85 12.00
CA ALA A 34 -11.66 14.03 13.20
C ALA A 34 -10.48 14.28 14.14
N GLY A 35 -10.67 13.94 15.43
CA GLY A 35 -9.59 13.73 16.38
C GLY A 35 -8.69 12.56 15.97
N GLN A 36 -8.05 11.90 16.94
CA GLN A 36 -7.29 10.69 16.62
C GLN A 36 -8.22 9.57 16.10
N ASP A 37 -9.38 9.42 16.75
CA ASP A 37 -10.39 8.42 16.44
C ASP A 37 -11.34 8.90 15.35
N VAL A 38 -11.33 8.20 14.21
CA VAL A 38 -12.19 8.47 13.06
C VAL A 38 -13.42 7.57 13.17
N THR A 39 -14.61 8.15 13.05
CA THR A 39 -15.84 7.36 12.98
C THR A 39 -15.87 6.60 11.65
N PRO A 40 -15.94 5.25 11.64
CA PRO A 40 -15.98 4.51 10.40
C PRO A 40 -17.27 4.76 9.61
N PRO A 41 -17.26 4.63 8.28
CA PRO A 41 -18.49 4.67 7.48
C PRO A 41 -19.45 3.55 7.87
N THR A 42 -20.75 3.72 7.58
CA THR A 42 -21.80 2.77 7.97
C THR A 42 -21.60 1.35 7.41
N ASN A 43 -21.00 1.23 6.23
CA ASN A 43 -20.67 -0.05 5.59
C ASN A 43 -19.24 -0.54 5.86
N PHE A 44 -18.56 -0.05 6.91
CA PHE A 44 -17.16 -0.41 7.19
C PHE A 44 -16.93 -1.91 7.38
N ALA A 45 -17.93 -2.65 7.89
CA ALA A 45 -17.86 -4.10 8.04
C ALA A 45 -17.60 -4.84 6.71
N ASP A 46 -18.00 -4.27 5.57
CA ASP A 46 -17.78 -4.87 4.25
C ASP A 46 -16.30 -4.89 3.83
N ALA A 47 -15.47 -4.05 4.45
CA ALA A 47 -14.02 -4.05 4.23
C ALA A 47 -13.33 -5.32 4.74
N PHE A 48 -13.96 -6.09 5.64
CA PHE A 48 -13.36 -7.28 6.26
C PHE A 48 -13.85 -8.58 5.63
N ARG A 49 -14.42 -8.51 4.43
CA ARG A 49 -14.98 -9.63 3.67
C ARG A 49 -14.19 -9.79 2.36
N PRO A 50 -13.01 -10.45 2.40
CA PRO A 50 -12.17 -10.58 1.21
C PRO A 50 -12.92 -11.34 0.12
N THR A 51 -12.85 -10.84 -1.11
CA THR A 51 -13.51 -11.44 -2.29
C THR A 51 -12.76 -12.64 -2.85
N ASP A 52 -11.45 -12.70 -2.59
CA ASP A 52 -10.55 -13.74 -3.03
C ASP A 52 -9.39 -13.88 -2.05
N ARG A 53 -8.60 -14.96 -2.19
CA ARG A 53 -7.36 -15.19 -1.42
C ARG A 53 -6.12 -15.04 -2.29
N ILE A 54 -6.13 -14.07 -3.20
CA ILE A 54 -5.00 -13.81 -4.09
C ILE A 54 -4.00 -12.93 -3.34
N LEU A 55 -2.74 -13.35 -3.25
CA LEU A 55 -1.65 -12.53 -2.74
C LEU A 55 -1.35 -11.41 -3.75
N ARG A 56 -1.47 -10.17 -3.28
CA ARG A 56 -1.28 -8.94 -4.05
C ARG A 56 -0.31 -8.03 -3.32
N CYS A 57 0.20 -7.01 -4.02
CA CYS A 57 1.03 -5.99 -3.40
C CYS A 57 0.21 -5.16 -2.38
N ILE A 58 0.90 -4.43 -1.50
CA ILE A 58 0.25 -3.41 -0.67
C ILE A 58 -0.20 -2.19 -1.49
N ASP A 59 0.24 -2.10 -2.75
CA ASP A 59 -0.09 -1.06 -3.73
C ASP A 59 -1.60 -0.83 -3.80
N GLU A 60 -2.01 0.43 -3.65
CA GLU A 60 -3.41 0.82 -3.67
C GLU A 60 -4.11 0.44 -4.97
N ARG A 61 -3.37 0.36 -6.08
CA ARG A 61 -3.95 0.02 -7.39
C ARG A 61 -4.27 -1.46 -7.49
N THR A 62 -3.71 -2.29 -6.60
CA THR A 62 -3.99 -3.73 -6.49
C THR A 62 -5.09 -4.02 -5.45
N LYS A 63 -6.33 -3.71 -5.83
CA LYS A 63 -7.55 -3.89 -4.99
C LYS A 63 -7.79 -5.35 -4.61
N GLY A 64 -8.47 -5.61 -3.49
CA GLY A 64 -8.89 -6.96 -3.07
C GLY A 64 -7.77 -7.91 -2.63
N GLY A 65 -8.10 -9.15 -2.30
CA GLY A 65 -7.11 -10.16 -1.92
C GLY A 65 -6.31 -9.84 -0.65
N LEU A 66 -5.18 -10.51 -0.50
CA LEU A 66 -4.32 -10.50 0.68
C LEU A 66 -3.08 -9.64 0.39
N PRO A 67 -2.84 -8.54 1.13
CA PRO A 67 -1.78 -7.61 0.79
C PRO A 67 -0.44 -7.98 1.42
N LEU A 68 0.63 -7.95 0.62
CA LEU A 68 2.01 -8.11 1.05
C LEU A 68 2.96 -7.43 0.07
N ALA A 69 3.91 -6.60 0.52
CA ALA A 69 4.67 -5.73 -0.38
C ALA A 69 5.45 -6.55 -1.43
N GLY A 70 5.18 -6.29 -2.71
CA GLY A 70 5.74 -7.05 -3.83
C GLY A 70 5.53 -8.57 -3.72
N SER A 71 4.39 -9.00 -3.16
CA SER A 71 4.12 -10.41 -2.87
C SER A 71 5.20 -11.04 -1.98
N GLY A 72 5.70 -10.27 -1.01
CA GLY A 72 6.69 -10.70 -0.02
C GLY A 72 8.14 -10.62 -0.47
N ILE A 73 8.44 -9.96 -1.58
CA ILE A 73 9.81 -9.93 -2.15
C ILE A 73 10.87 -9.39 -1.18
N LEU A 74 10.49 -8.44 -0.33
CA LEU A 74 11.40 -7.84 0.66
C LEU A 74 11.57 -8.69 1.94
N LEU A 75 10.68 -9.65 2.20
CA LEU A 75 10.81 -10.58 3.33
C LEU A 75 11.89 -11.63 3.09
N GLY A 76 12.23 -11.87 1.83
CA GLY A 76 12.99 -13.06 1.44
C GLY A 76 12.13 -14.31 1.44
N ARG A 77 12.64 -15.33 0.74
CA ARG A 77 11.86 -16.49 0.29
C ARG A 77 11.20 -17.27 1.41
N LYS A 78 11.98 -17.61 2.45
CA LYS A 78 11.53 -18.43 3.58
C LYS A 78 10.36 -17.77 4.32
N GLU A 79 10.48 -16.49 4.61
CA GLU A 79 9.50 -15.77 5.42
C GLU A 79 8.25 -15.40 4.60
N ALA A 80 8.43 -15.02 3.33
CA ALA A 80 7.31 -14.83 2.40
C ALA A 80 6.47 -16.11 2.25
N PHE A 81 7.12 -17.27 2.10
CA PHE A 81 6.43 -18.56 2.04
C PHE A 81 5.67 -18.86 3.34
N ARG A 82 6.31 -18.69 4.51
CA ARG A 82 5.69 -18.90 5.82
C ARG A 82 4.42 -18.06 6.00
N ILE A 83 4.53 -16.76 5.74
CA ILE A 83 3.42 -15.80 5.88
C ILE A 83 2.32 -16.09 4.87
N ALA A 84 2.65 -16.36 3.61
CA ALA A 84 1.66 -16.67 2.59
C ALA A 84 0.89 -17.98 2.89
N ARG A 85 1.54 -18.98 3.50
CA ARG A 85 0.87 -20.18 4.03
C ARG A 85 -0.09 -19.84 5.17
N GLU A 86 0.34 -19.03 6.13
CA GLU A 86 -0.47 -18.60 7.28
C GLU A 86 -1.70 -17.80 6.83
N MET A 87 -1.52 -16.95 5.81
CA MET A 87 -2.59 -16.22 5.14
C MET A 87 -3.51 -17.10 4.27
N GLN A 88 -3.19 -18.39 4.10
CA GLN A 88 -3.94 -19.33 3.24
C GLN A 88 -4.13 -18.78 1.81
N VAL A 89 -3.04 -18.32 1.22
CA VAL A 89 -3.03 -17.80 -0.16
C VAL A 89 -3.48 -18.88 -1.15
N GLY A 90 -4.41 -18.53 -2.04
CA GLY A 90 -4.92 -19.39 -3.11
C GLY A 90 -4.35 -19.12 -4.51
N ALA A 91 -3.72 -17.96 -4.71
CA ALA A 91 -2.97 -17.61 -5.92
C ALA A 91 -2.00 -16.45 -5.64
N VAL A 92 -1.00 -16.23 -6.48
CA VAL A 92 -0.07 -15.09 -6.35
C VAL A 92 -0.10 -14.25 -7.62
N THR A 93 -0.01 -12.93 -7.48
CA THR A 93 0.13 -11.99 -8.60
C THR A 93 1.40 -11.15 -8.47
N SER A 94 1.82 -10.55 -9.58
CA SER A 94 2.68 -9.36 -9.59
C SER A 94 1.98 -8.23 -10.33
N HIS A 95 2.54 -7.03 -10.35
CA HIS A 95 1.99 -5.89 -11.08
C HIS A 95 3.10 -5.01 -11.63
N GLU A 96 2.76 -4.17 -12.61
CA GLU A 96 3.66 -3.19 -13.20
C GLU A 96 4.06 -2.09 -12.19
N GLY A 97 5.29 -1.60 -12.28
CA GLY A 97 5.81 -0.52 -11.45
C GLY A 97 5.98 -0.89 -9.97
N CYS A 98 6.28 -2.16 -9.67
CA CYS A 98 6.35 -2.63 -8.29
C CYS A 98 7.54 -2.03 -7.52
N GLY A 99 7.26 -1.03 -6.65
CA GLY A 99 8.28 -0.38 -5.83
C GLY A 99 9.06 -1.31 -4.91
N ALA A 100 8.42 -2.37 -4.39
CA ALA A 100 9.10 -3.38 -3.58
C ALA A 100 10.08 -4.23 -4.40
N ALA A 101 9.74 -4.55 -5.65
CA ALA A 101 10.66 -5.26 -6.54
C ALA A 101 11.84 -4.38 -6.95
N LYS A 102 11.59 -3.08 -7.19
CA LYS A 102 12.65 -2.10 -7.45
C LYS A 102 13.63 -2.05 -6.28
N MET A 103 13.14 -1.90 -5.05
CA MET A 103 14.00 -1.94 -3.86
C MET A 103 14.80 -3.24 -3.75
N ALA A 104 14.21 -4.39 -4.07
CA ALA A 104 14.88 -5.68 -4.01
C ALA A 104 16.07 -5.77 -4.98
N VAL A 105 15.90 -5.29 -6.22
CA VAL A 105 16.98 -5.33 -7.23
C VAL A 105 18.03 -4.24 -7.03
N GLU A 106 17.62 -3.04 -6.62
CA GLU A 106 18.52 -1.89 -6.48
C GLU A 106 19.41 -2.00 -5.23
N ARG A 107 19.01 -2.80 -4.22
CA ARG A 107 19.80 -3.06 -3.01
C ARG A 107 21.22 -3.56 -3.31
N PHE A 108 21.43 -4.23 -4.46
CA PHE A 108 22.72 -4.80 -4.85
C PHE A 108 23.34 -4.15 -6.09
N ASN A 109 22.54 -3.50 -6.94
CA ASN A 109 22.95 -3.06 -8.27
C ASN A 109 22.87 -1.54 -8.49
N GLY A 110 22.38 -0.76 -7.52
CA GLY A 110 22.07 0.65 -7.73
C GLY A 110 20.90 0.83 -8.70
N VAL A 111 20.87 1.95 -9.44
CA VAL A 111 19.75 2.27 -10.35
C VAL A 111 19.59 1.19 -11.42
N THR A 112 18.43 0.55 -11.42
CA THR A 112 18.15 -0.61 -12.27
C THR A 112 17.09 -0.27 -13.33
N PRO A 113 17.24 -0.67 -14.61
CA PRO A 113 16.22 -0.45 -15.63
C PRO A 113 14.87 -1.08 -15.28
N ASP A 114 13.76 -0.40 -15.58
CA ASP A 114 12.41 -0.88 -15.24
C ASP A 114 12.11 -2.28 -15.80
N SER A 115 12.59 -2.60 -17.00
CA SER A 115 12.42 -3.95 -17.57
C SER A 115 13.01 -5.08 -16.71
N VAL A 116 14.08 -4.79 -15.95
CA VAL A 116 14.68 -5.74 -15.01
C VAL A 116 13.84 -5.84 -13.73
N VAL A 117 13.32 -4.71 -13.25
CA VAL A 117 12.39 -4.66 -12.10
C VAL A 117 11.14 -5.50 -12.41
N GLU A 118 10.54 -5.30 -13.59
CA GLU A 118 9.33 -6.02 -14.01
C GLU A 118 9.55 -7.52 -14.12
N ARG A 119 10.66 -7.91 -14.75
CA ARG A 119 11.04 -9.32 -14.83
C ARG A 119 11.23 -9.91 -13.43
N HIS A 120 11.90 -9.20 -12.54
CA HIS A 120 12.14 -9.69 -11.17
C HIS A 120 10.84 -9.85 -10.38
N ALA A 121 9.90 -8.91 -10.49
CA ALA A 121 8.58 -9.01 -9.85
C ALA A 121 7.79 -10.23 -10.33
N LYS A 122 7.81 -10.51 -11.65
CA LYS A 122 7.20 -11.70 -12.28
C LYS A 122 7.85 -12.99 -11.80
N GLU A 123 9.18 -13.09 -11.93
CA GLU A 123 9.94 -14.29 -11.56
C GLU A 123 9.76 -14.63 -10.07
N TRP A 124 9.79 -13.61 -9.20
CA TRP A 124 9.52 -13.79 -7.77
C TRP A 124 8.14 -14.39 -7.51
N SER A 125 7.11 -13.82 -8.12
CA SER A 125 5.72 -14.23 -7.87
C SER A 125 5.42 -15.62 -8.43
N ILE A 126 6.01 -15.98 -9.58
CA ILE A 126 5.96 -17.34 -10.15
C ILE A 126 6.64 -18.34 -9.23
N MET A 127 7.83 -18.00 -8.71
CA MET A 127 8.57 -18.82 -7.76
C MET A 127 7.75 -19.07 -6.49
N LEU A 128 7.20 -18.01 -5.88
CA LEU A 128 6.41 -18.12 -4.66
C LEU A 128 5.13 -18.94 -4.88
N ALA A 129 4.44 -18.73 -6.00
CA ALA A 129 3.25 -19.54 -6.36
C ALA A 129 3.59 -21.03 -6.46
N LYS A 130 4.69 -21.36 -7.16
CA LYS A 130 5.18 -22.74 -7.32
C LYS A 130 5.48 -23.39 -5.98
N GLU A 131 6.12 -22.68 -5.06
CA GLU A 131 6.45 -23.21 -3.73
C GLU A 131 5.21 -23.46 -2.88
N LEU A 132 4.25 -22.53 -2.92
CA LEU A 132 2.98 -22.66 -2.21
C LEU A 132 2.09 -23.78 -2.77
N GLY A 133 2.37 -24.24 -4.00
CA GLY A 133 1.51 -25.19 -4.71
C GLY A 133 0.22 -24.54 -5.21
N VAL A 134 0.27 -23.25 -5.54
CA VAL A 134 -0.86 -22.47 -6.07
C VAL A 134 -0.52 -21.90 -7.44
N HIS A 135 -1.52 -21.42 -8.17
CA HIS A 135 -1.29 -20.84 -9.49
C HIS A 135 -0.77 -19.39 -9.38
N TYR A 136 0.04 -19.00 -10.36
CA TYR A 136 0.35 -17.60 -10.61
C TYR A 136 -0.80 -16.99 -11.41
N ALA A 137 -1.52 -16.04 -10.83
CA ALA A 137 -2.72 -15.42 -11.39
C ALA A 137 -2.42 -14.29 -12.39
N GLY A 138 -1.15 -14.07 -12.72
CA GLY A 138 -0.71 -13.16 -13.76
C GLY A 138 -0.01 -11.90 -13.25
N HIS A 139 0.37 -11.09 -14.23
CA HIS A 139 0.99 -9.79 -14.02
C HIS A 139 -0.03 -8.70 -14.33
N LEU A 140 -0.42 -7.95 -13.31
CA LEU A 140 -1.47 -6.95 -13.41
C LEU A 140 -0.93 -5.69 -14.07
N ASP A 141 -1.62 -5.24 -15.11
CA ASP A 141 -1.58 -3.85 -15.55
C ASP A 141 -2.39 -3.02 -14.55
N VAL A 142 -1.80 -1.94 -14.04
CA VAL A 142 -2.37 -1.14 -12.96
C VAL A 142 -2.63 0.29 -13.42
N ALA A 143 -3.84 0.75 -13.15
CA ALA A 143 -4.28 2.11 -13.41
C ALA A 143 -4.85 2.75 -12.13
N PRO A 144 -4.63 4.06 -11.91
CA PRO A 144 -3.77 4.95 -12.71
C PRO A 144 -2.27 4.57 -12.62
N HIS A 145 -1.43 5.01 -13.55
CA HIS A 145 -0.01 4.65 -13.58
C HIS A 145 0.83 5.40 -12.53
N PHE A 146 0.30 6.47 -11.94
CA PHE A 146 0.83 7.07 -10.71
C PHE A 146 0.14 6.53 -9.45
N HIS A 147 0.80 6.72 -8.31
CA HIS A 147 0.26 6.42 -7.00
C HIS A 147 -0.53 7.60 -6.46
N ASN A 148 -1.82 7.39 -6.24
CA ASN A 148 -2.74 8.41 -5.75
C ASN A 148 -3.13 8.21 -4.28
N ALA A 149 -2.58 7.19 -3.61
CA ALA A 149 -2.83 6.94 -2.21
C ALA A 149 -2.26 8.04 -1.30
N ARG A 150 -3.09 8.46 -0.34
CA ARG A 150 -2.73 9.42 0.73
C ARG A 150 -2.88 8.81 2.12
N VAL A 151 -3.19 7.51 2.17
CA VAL A 151 -3.39 6.72 3.39
C VAL A 151 -2.63 5.41 3.28
N ALA A 152 -2.02 4.99 4.38
CA ALA A 152 -1.62 3.62 4.61
C ALA A 152 -2.47 3.02 5.74
N TYR A 153 -3.18 1.95 5.43
CA TYR A 153 -4.02 1.20 6.37
C TYR A 153 -3.19 0.12 7.03
N TYR A 154 -3.02 0.24 8.35
CA TYR A 154 -2.32 -0.71 9.19
C TYR A 154 -3.34 -1.61 9.87
N ASP A 155 -3.53 -2.82 9.35
CA ASP A 155 -4.69 -3.68 9.64
C ASP A 155 -4.36 -4.84 10.58
N ALA A 156 -5.04 -4.90 11.72
CA ALA A 156 -4.95 -5.99 12.69
C ALA A 156 -5.79 -7.21 12.32
N SER A 157 -6.81 -7.06 11.47
CA SER A 157 -7.71 -8.16 11.10
C SER A 157 -7.08 -9.15 10.10
N GLY A 158 -6.15 -8.65 9.27
CA GLY A 158 -5.52 -9.34 8.16
C GLY A 158 -6.46 -9.62 6.98
N SER A 159 -7.53 -8.84 6.86
CA SER A 159 -8.58 -9.03 5.86
C SER A 159 -9.13 -7.72 5.30
N PHE A 160 -8.61 -6.58 5.76
CA PHE A 160 -9.12 -5.27 5.37
C PHE A 160 -8.90 -4.98 3.88
N ASP A 161 -9.94 -4.47 3.24
CA ASP A 161 -9.97 -4.01 1.85
C ASP A 161 -10.81 -2.74 1.73
N TRP A 162 -10.13 -1.59 1.60
CA TRP A 162 -10.79 -0.30 1.44
C TRP A 162 -11.69 -0.24 0.20
N SER A 163 -11.40 -1.03 -0.84
CA SER A 163 -12.14 -0.96 -2.11
C SER A 163 -13.58 -1.47 -2.01
N ARG A 164 -13.89 -2.17 -0.93
CA ARG A 164 -15.23 -2.63 -0.56
C ARG A 164 -16.10 -1.51 0.03
N VAL A 165 -15.49 -0.38 0.39
CA VAL A 165 -16.14 0.73 1.09
C VAL A 165 -15.93 2.00 0.28
N LYS A 166 -16.95 2.40 -0.48
CA LYS A 166 -16.92 3.58 -1.37
C LYS A 166 -16.46 4.88 -0.66
N ASP A 167 -16.72 4.96 0.63
CA ASP A 167 -16.46 6.12 1.47
C ASP A 167 -15.06 6.15 2.08
N LEU A 168 -14.21 5.17 1.76
CA LEU A 168 -12.80 5.18 2.13
C LEU A 168 -11.93 5.59 0.95
N PRO A 169 -10.89 6.42 1.18
CA PRO A 169 -9.92 6.74 0.16
C PRO A 169 -9.12 5.51 -0.27
N ALA A 170 -8.54 5.58 -1.46
CA ALA A 170 -7.58 4.56 -1.88
C ALA A 170 -6.34 4.64 -0.98
N GLY A 171 -5.79 3.48 -0.60
CA GLY A 171 -4.64 3.46 0.29
C GLY A 171 -3.83 2.18 0.20
N PHE A 172 -2.60 2.28 0.68
CA PHE A 172 -1.74 1.11 0.85
C PHE A 172 -2.30 0.23 1.96
N ARG A 173 -2.29 -1.10 1.80
CA ARG A 173 -2.82 -2.02 2.81
C ARG A 173 -1.71 -2.84 3.43
N ILE A 174 -1.47 -2.70 4.73
CA ILE A 174 -0.43 -3.42 5.47
C ILE A 174 -1.11 -4.34 6.47
N SER A 175 -0.99 -5.64 6.25
CA SER A 175 -1.62 -6.66 7.10
C SER A 175 -0.77 -6.96 8.35
N ARG A 176 -0.86 -6.10 9.37
CA ARG A 176 -0.11 -6.23 10.62
C ARG A 176 -0.32 -7.57 11.34
N LYS A 177 -1.49 -8.19 11.18
CA LYS A 177 -1.82 -9.51 11.75
C LYS A 177 -0.73 -10.57 11.54
N TYR A 178 -0.19 -10.66 10.33
CA TYR A 178 0.72 -11.73 9.92
C TYR A 178 2.19 -11.28 9.88
N LEU A 179 2.44 -9.97 10.00
CA LEU A 179 3.77 -9.39 9.84
C LEU A 179 4.44 -9.14 11.19
N PRO A 180 5.75 -9.41 11.33
CA PRO A 180 6.54 -8.88 12.43
C PRO A 180 6.47 -7.34 12.46
N PRO A 181 6.38 -6.69 13.63
CA PRO A 181 6.21 -5.24 13.71
C PRO A 181 7.28 -4.45 12.96
N ASP A 182 8.54 -4.87 13.03
CA ASP A 182 9.62 -4.13 12.36
C ASP A 182 9.52 -4.20 10.84
N TYR A 183 9.10 -5.34 10.29
CA TYR A 183 8.86 -5.46 8.86
C TYR A 183 7.62 -4.67 8.43
N ALA A 184 6.55 -4.71 9.22
CA ALA A 184 5.35 -3.94 8.95
C ALA A 184 5.64 -2.42 8.92
N LYS A 185 6.54 -1.93 9.80
CA LYS A 185 7.05 -0.55 9.74
C LYS A 185 7.86 -0.26 8.48
N THR A 186 8.59 -1.24 7.93
CA THR A 186 9.27 -1.10 6.64
C THR A 186 8.26 -0.92 5.51
N GLU A 187 7.17 -1.70 5.48
CA GLU A 187 6.11 -1.55 4.48
C GLU A 187 5.41 -0.19 4.57
N ILE A 188 5.17 0.32 5.78
CA ILE A 188 4.64 1.68 5.98
C ILE A 188 5.63 2.73 5.44
N GLY A 189 6.93 2.59 5.75
CA GLY A 189 7.96 3.49 5.25
C GLY A 189 8.01 3.53 3.72
N LEU A 190 7.84 2.37 3.08
CA LEU A 190 7.73 2.24 1.63
C LEU A 190 6.49 2.96 1.10
N ALA A 191 5.32 2.75 1.70
CA ALA A 191 4.08 3.43 1.33
C ALA A 191 4.22 4.96 1.37
N VAL A 192 4.79 5.51 2.45
CA VAL A 192 5.04 6.95 2.58
C VAL A 192 6.04 7.44 1.54
N SER A 193 7.11 6.68 1.29
CA SER A 193 8.13 7.03 0.27
C SER A 193 7.54 7.06 -1.15
N ILE A 194 6.66 6.12 -1.48
CA ILE A 194 5.99 6.05 -2.77
C ILE A 194 5.05 7.24 -2.94
N ALA A 195 4.15 7.44 -1.97
CA ALA A 195 3.14 8.50 -2.03
C ALA A 195 3.75 9.91 -2.17
N ARG A 196 4.92 10.12 -1.57
CA ARG A 196 5.65 11.40 -1.59
C ARG A 196 6.75 11.49 -2.63
N GLY A 197 7.02 10.40 -3.34
CA GLY A 197 8.04 10.34 -4.38
C GLY A 197 7.54 10.85 -5.73
N ILE A 198 8.40 10.73 -6.74
CA ILE A 198 8.10 11.11 -8.13
C ILE A 198 6.93 10.33 -8.73
N HIS A 199 6.69 9.10 -8.25
CA HIS A 199 5.61 8.24 -8.69
C HIS A 199 4.28 8.53 -8.00
N GLY A 200 4.27 9.37 -6.95
CA GLY A 200 3.06 9.83 -6.27
C GLY A 200 2.83 11.32 -6.46
N TYR A 201 2.52 12.01 -5.36
CA TYR A 201 2.25 13.46 -5.30
C TYR A 201 3.48 14.30 -4.95
N GLY A 202 4.70 13.80 -5.10
CA GLY A 202 5.92 14.49 -4.66
C GLY A 202 6.10 15.91 -5.18
N SER A 203 5.60 16.22 -6.38
CA SER A 203 5.61 17.57 -6.96
C SER A 203 4.44 18.47 -6.53
N ILE A 204 3.37 17.90 -5.96
CA ILE A 204 2.13 18.60 -5.59
C ILE A 204 2.10 18.89 -4.08
N ILE A 205 2.54 17.94 -3.24
CA ILE A 205 2.51 18.06 -1.78
C ILE A 205 3.19 19.33 -1.26
N PRO A 206 4.39 19.73 -1.75
CA PRO A 206 5.07 20.93 -1.25
C PRO A 206 4.36 22.25 -1.58
N LEU A 207 3.40 22.24 -2.53
CA LEU A 207 2.73 23.44 -3.04
C LEU A 207 1.37 23.71 -2.38
N ARG A 208 0.93 22.87 -1.42
CA ARG A 208 -0.42 22.92 -0.87
C ARG A 208 -0.44 22.99 0.67
N ASP A 209 -1.48 23.65 1.21
CA ASP A 209 -1.70 23.93 2.64
C ASP A 209 -1.32 22.75 3.55
N GLU A 210 -0.53 23.02 4.58
CA GLU A 210 0.04 22.05 5.53
C GLU A 210 -1.01 21.21 6.27
N ARG A 211 -2.27 21.66 6.34
CA ARG A 211 -3.33 20.95 7.08
C ARG A 211 -3.94 19.78 6.29
N ASN A 212 -4.15 19.94 4.99
CA ASN A 212 -4.80 18.94 4.13
C ASN A 212 -3.84 18.25 3.15
N SER A 213 -2.54 18.25 3.45
CA SER A 213 -1.50 17.61 2.64
C SER A 213 -0.79 16.45 3.36
N LYS A 214 -1.15 16.19 4.62
CA LYS A 214 -0.49 15.17 5.45
C LYS A 214 -0.88 13.76 5.01
N PHE A 215 0.12 12.89 4.91
CA PHE A 215 -0.11 11.47 4.68
C PHE A 215 -0.64 10.81 5.96
N ILE A 216 -1.62 9.92 5.83
CA ILE A 216 -2.32 9.34 6.97
C ILE A 216 -1.88 7.90 7.21
N LEU A 217 -1.49 7.59 8.44
CA LEU A 217 -1.32 6.22 8.91
C LEU A 217 -2.58 5.85 9.70
N ALA A 218 -3.45 5.04 9.10
CA ALA A 218 -4.70 4.62 9.71
C ALA A 218 -4.54 3.25 10.36
N ALA A 219 -4.48 3.20 11.69
CA ALA A 219 -4.55 1.94 12.44
C ALA A 219 -6.00 1.41 12.45
N ILE A 220 -6.16 0.16 12.03
CA ILE A 220 -7.45 -0.54 11.99
C ILE A 220 -7.37 -1.75 12.90
N GLY A 221 -8.22 -1.81 13.91
CA GLY A 221 -8.22 -2.92 14.87
C GLY A 221 -9.31 -2.82 15.92
N GLY A 222 -9.38 -3.83 16.78
CA GLY A 222 -10.20 -3.79 17.98
C GLY A 222 -9.64 -2.81 19.01
N LYS A 223 -10.48 -2.47 20.00
CA LYS A 223 -10.13 -1.53 21.08
C LYS A 223 -8.81 -1.85 21.80
N GLU A 224 -8.50 -3.13 21.94
CA GLU A 224 -7.30 -3.62 22.63
C GLU A 224 -6.03 -3.54 21.76
N GLU A 225 -6.17 -3.64 20.43
CA GLU A 225 -5.05 -3.68 19.50
C GLU A 225 -4.54 -2.28 19.14
N LEU A 226 -5.48 -1.32 19.05
CA LEU A 226 -5.22 0.04 18.59
C LEU A 226 -4.12 0.77 19.38
N PRO A 227 -4.08 0.75 20.74
CA PRO A 227 -3.03 1.46 21.48
C PRO A 227 -1.62 1.01 21.10
N ARG A 228 -1.40 -0.31 21.00
CA ARG A 228 -0.09 -0.85 20.58
C ARG A 228 0.26 -0.45 19.16
N MET A 229 -0.70 -0.52 18.24
CA MET A 229 -0.49 -0.16 16.84
C MET A 229 -0.17 1.33 16.67
N VAL A 230 -0.84 2.20 17.43
CA VAL A 230 -0.55 3.64 17.44
C VAL A 230 0.90 3.89 17.88
N GLU A 231 1.41 3.20 18.90
CA GLU A 231 2.83 3.33 19.31
C GLU A 231 3.80 2.84 18.22
N GLU A 232 3.48 1.74 17.54
CA GLU A 232 4.27 1.28 16.40
C GLU A 232 4.31 2.34 15.28
N LEU A 233 3.16 2.95 14.95
CA LEU A 233 3.04 3.99 13.93
C LEU A 233 3.73 5.30 14.33
N LYS A 234 3.73 5.69 15.61
CA LYS A 234 4.43 6.89 16.11
C LYS A 234 5.92 6.84 15.78
N SER A 235 6.55 5.68 15.93
CA SER A 235 7.97 5.49 15.60
C SER A 235 8.28 5.72 14.12
N VAL A 236 7.31 5.47 13.24
CA VAL A 236 7.44 5.71 11.80
C VAL A 236 7.14 7.18 11.48
N ALA A 237 6.03 7.71 11.98
CA ALA A 237 5.59 9.09 11.76
C ALA A 237 6.63 10.13 12.23
N ALA A 238 7.34 9.86 13.32
CA ALA A 238 8.40 10.73 13.85
C ALA A 238 9.51 11.04 12.83
N LYS A 239 9.75 10.14 11.85
CA LYS A 239 10.75 10.33 10.79
C LYS A 239 10.35 11.38 9.75
N TYR A 240 9.10 11.83 9.77
CA TYR A 240 8.51 12.69 8.74
C TYR A 240 8.09 14.07 9.28
N TYR A 241 8.64 14.52 10.41
CA TYR A 241 8.55 15.91 10.91
C TYR A 241 7.14 16.54 10.84
N GLY A 242 6.10 15.80 11.21
CA GLY A 242 4.72 16.30 11.25
C GLY A 242 3.96 16.31 9.92
N SER A 243 4.59 15.88 8.81
CA SER A 243 3.94 15.67 7.50
C SER A 243 3.17 14.35 7.39
N VAL A 244 3.21 13.54 8.45
CA VAL A 244 2.47 12.29 8.60
C VAL A 244 1.64 12.37 9.88
N ILE A 245 0.37 12.01 9.82
CA ILE A 245 -0.53 11.93 10.98
C ILE A 245 -1.03 10.52 11.19
N ILE A 246 -1.39 10.21 12.42
CA ILE A 246 -1.92 8.90 12.81
C ILE A 246 -3.40 9.06 13.10
N LYS A 247 -4.19 8.12 12.60
CA LYS A 247 -5.63 8.02 12.81
C LYS A 247 -5.98 6.59 13.19
N THR A 248 -7.09 6.41 13.89
CA THR A 248 -7.60 5.12 14.32
C THR A 248 -8.99 4.90 13.75
N LEU A 249 -9.26 3.68 13.30
CA LEU A 249 -10.57 3.20 12.85
C LEU A 249 -10.86 1.90 13.61
N GLN A 250 -11.81 1.97 14.54
CA GLN A 250 -12.17 0.79 15.32
C GLN A 250 -13.05 -0.14 14.49
N ILE A 251 -12.74 -1.44 14.51
CA ILE A 251 -13.59 -2.46 13.89
C ILE A 251 -14.89 -2.59 14.71
N PRO A 252 -16.08 -2.49 14.08
CA PRO A 252 -17.34 -2.71 14.78
C PRO A 252 -17.44 -4.17 15.26
N HIS A 253 -17.90 -4.35 16.49
CA HIS A 253 -18.17 -5.66 17.09
C HIS A 253 -19.47 -6.27 16.58
#